data_AF-A0A376TWE6-F1
#
_entry.id   AF-A0A376TWE6-F1
#
_cell.length_a   1.000
_cell.length_b   1.000
_cell.length_c   1.000
_cell.angle_alpha   90.00
_cell.angle_beta   90.00
_cell.angle_gamma   90.00
#
_symmetry.space_group_name_H-M   'P 1'
#
loop_
_entity.id
_entity.type
_entity.pdbx_description
1 polymer ?
#
loop_
_entity_poly.entity_id
_entity_poly.type
_entity_poly.pdbx_seq_one_letter_code
_entity_poly.pdbx_strand_id
1 'polypeptide(L)'
;MLVAPRWLVAFVATFAVYWYIGRTGRQQSEDEIIGGRALSESPKDVARMMKKRGEASDIRIDDLPLKLDSEIQNMSMHGTVSTGKSTLMRKIMKQLRDRGDLVIIYDKGCTFIEDFYDESRDKVLNALDARCPTGICGKSAGTISELENASATLIPASSGEDPFWQGSARTIFAEGAERMRRDEDRSYNKFLRTLLAIQLDQLRTFLAGTPASTLVDGKIEKTAISIRSVLTNYVKAMRYLQGIDRPGREKFTIREWMKGQADKSKNGWLFITSDEQNHESLKPLISLWLSIAATSLLAMGPNRQRRVWFFYDELASLHKLPTLPRIFRRRVSLAAVLSWASRASHSWKKFTARKRRRRCLTC
;
A
#
# COMPACT_ATOMS: atom_id res chain seq x y z
N MET A 1 50.80 -52.66 4.31
CA MET A 1 50.05 -52.21 3.12
C MET A 1 48.99 -53.25 2.80
N LEU A 2 47.74 -53.03 3.23
CA LEU A 2 46.61 -53.89 2.89
C LEU A 2 46.24 -53.62 1.42
N VAL A 3 46.68 -54.49 0.52
CA VAL A 3 46.23 -54.50 -0.87
C VAL A 3 44.78 -54.95 -0.85
N ALA A 4 43.84 -54.02 -1.05
CA ALA A 4 42.43 -54.37 -1.17
C ALA A 4 42.27 -55.48 -2.23
N PRO A 5 41.53 -56.57 -1.94
CA PRO A 5 41.42 -57.69 -2.86
C PRO A 5 40.91 -57.18 -4.21
N ARG A 6 41.60 -57.56 -5.30
CA ARG A 6 41.28 -57.10 -6.68
C ARG A 6 39.79 -57.29 -7.04
N TRP A 7 39.16 -58.32 -6.50
CA TRP A 7 37.72 -58.60 -6.64
C TRP A 7 36.82 -57.55 -5.98
N LEU A 8 37.24 -56.96 -4.85
CA LEU A 8 36.50 -55.90 -4.18
C LEU A 8 36.52 -54.60 -5.00
N VAL A 9 37.67 -54.27 -5.59
CA VAL A 9 37.80 -53.11 -6.49
C VAL A 9 36.93 -53.30 -7.75
N ALA A 10 36.95 -54.49 -8.35
CA ALA A 10 36.11 -54.82 -9.49
C ALA A 10 34.61 -54.77 -9.15
N PHE A 11 34.21 -55.28 -7.98
CA PHE A 11 32.81 -55.27 -7.53
C PHE A 11 32.30 -53.84 -7.32
N VAL A 12 33.09 -52.99 -6.64
CA VAL A 12 32.74 -51.58 -6.42
C VAL A 12 32.68 -50.81 -7.74
N ALA A 13 33.60 -51.06 -8.67
CA ALA A 13 33.58 -50.45 -9.99
C ALA A 13 32.33 -50.84 -10.80
N THR A 14 31.99 -52.13 -10.84
CA THR A 14 30.78 -52.61 -11.53
C THR A 14 29.51 -52.05 -10.91
N PHE A 15 29.43 -51.98 -9.58
CA PHE A 15 28.30 -51.37 -8.88
C PHE A 15 28.19 -49.87 -9.18
N ALA A 16 29.31 -49.15 -9.21
CA ALA A 16 29.33 -47.74 -9.57
C ALA A 16 28.86 -47.49 -11.01
N VAL A 17 29.29 -48.33 -11.95
CA VAL A 17 28.85 -48.27 -13.36
C VAL A 17 27.36 -48.60 -13.49
N TYR A 18 26.88 -49.65 -12.83
CA TYR A 18 25.47 -50.01 -12.85
C TYR A 18 24.59 -48.92 -12.23
N TRP A 19 25.03 -48.33 -11.12
CA TRP A 19 24.35 -47.20 -10.49
C TRP A 19 24.37 -45.95 -11.40
N TYR A 20 25.48 -45.67 -12.07
CA TYR A 20 25.60 -44.55 -13.00
C TYR A 20 24.67 -44.72 -14.21
N ILE A 21 24.64 -45.91 -14.82
CA ILE A 21 23.77 -46.22 -15.97
C ILE A 21 22.31 -46.19 -15.54
N GLY A 22 21.94 -46.81 -14.41
CA GLY A 22 20.57 -46.80 -13.91
C GLY A 22 20.08 -45.38 -13.57
N ARG A 23 20.96 -44.53 -13.03
CA ARG A 23 20.66 -43.11 -12.76
C ARG A 23 20.51 -42.31 -14.06
N THR A 24 21.40 -42.53 -15.03
CA THR A 24 21.38 -41.83 -16.32
C THR A 24 20.16 -42.25 -17.15
N GLY A 25 19.84 -43.54 -17.16
CA GLY A 25 18.66 -44.08 -17.84
C GLY A 25 17.35 -43.56 -17.26
N ARG A 26 17.24 -43.45 -15.92
CA ARG A 26 16.10 -42.79 -15.29
C ARG A 26 15.97 -41.32 -15.67
N GLN A 27 17.08 -40.57 -15.67
CA GLN A 27 17.08 -39.17 -16.08
C GLN A 27 16.73 -38.97 -17.57
N GLN A 28 17.09 -39.93 -18.44
CA GLN A 28 16.75 -39.90 -19.87
C GLN A 28 15.32 -40.39 -20.15
N SER A 29 14.71 -41.18 -19.26
CA SER A 29 13.32 -41.64 -19.38
C SER A 29 12.30 -40.65 -18.83
N GLU A 30 12.74 -39.64 -18.08
CA GLU A 30 11.86 -38.57 -17.60
C GLU A 30 11.54 -37.63 -18.77
N ASP A 31 10.25 -37.30 -18.93
CA ASP A 31 9.80 -36.36 -19.96
C ASP A 31 10.56 -35.03 -19.84
N GLU A 32 11.24 -34.64 -20.91
CA GLU A 32 11.96 -33.37 -20.94
C GLU A 32 10.96 -32.22 -21.04
N ILE A 33 10.99 -31.33 -20.05
CA ILE A 33 10.17 -30.11 -20.08
C ILE A 33 10.79 -29.14 -21.09
N ILE A 34 10.34 -29.22 -22.34
CA ILE A 34 10.76 -28.36 -23.46
C ILE A 34 10.41 -26.88 -23.27
N GLY A 35 9.55 -26.55 -22.30
CA GLY A 35 9.22 -25.18 -21.93
C GLY A 35 8.01 -25.06 -21.01
N GLY A 36 7.72 -23.84 -20.59
CA GLY A 36 6.55 -23.54 -19.76
C GLY A 36 6.81 -23.63 -18.24
N ARG A 37 5.73 -23.83 -17.47
CA ARG A 37 5.78 -23.89 -16.01
C ARG A 37 5.81 -25.34 -15.55
N ALA A 38 6.89 -25.74 -14.89
CA ALA A 38 6.95 -27.00 -14.17
C ALA A 38 6.19 -26.89 -12.85
N LEU A 39 5.33 -27.86 -12.56
CA LEU A 39 4.67 -28.00 -11.27
C LEU A 39 5.44 -29.01 -10.43
N SER A 40 5.54 -28.75 -9.12
CA SER A 40 6.09 -29.69 -8.16
C SER A 40 5.01 -29.97 -7.12
N GLU A 41 4.80 -31.25 -6.81
CA GLU A 41 3.81 -31.67 -5.81
C GLU A 41 4.29 -31.41 -4.37
N SER A 42 5.59 -31.17 -4.19
CA SER A 42 6.24 -31.03 -2.89
C SER A 42 6.85 -29.63 -2.73
N PRO A 43 6.31 -28.78 -1.85
CA PRO A 43 6.92 -27.49 -1.52
C PRO A 43 8.37 -27.59 -1.05
N LYS A 44 8.73 -28.71 -0.42
CA LYS A 44 10.08 -28.97 0.09
C LYS A 44 11.10 -29.14 -1.04
N ASP A 45 10.71 -29.70 -2.18
CA ASP A 45 11.61 -29.87 -3.32
C ASP A 45 11.88 -28.52 -3.99
N VAL A 46 10.85 -27.67 -4.12
CA VAL A 46 11.01 -26.28 -4.56
C VAL A 46 11.90 -25.50 -3.59
N ALA A 47 11.68 -25.63 -2.27
CA ALA A 47 12.50 -25.00 -1.26
C ALA A 47 13.98 -25.43 -1.33
N ARG A 48 14.24 -26.74 -1.49
CA ARG A 48 15.60 -27.29 -1.66
C ARG A 48 16.26 -26.76 -2.93
N MET A 49 15.50 -26.70 -4.03
CA MET A 49 15.97 -26.12 -5.30
C MET A 49 16.34 -24.65 -5.14
N MET A 50 15.46 -23.84 -4.52
CA MET A 50 15.72 -22.42 -4.28
C MET A 50 16.94 -22.21 -3.39
N LYS A 51 17.09 -23.01 -2.33
CA LYS A 51 18.27 -22.98 -1.46
C LYS A 51 19.55 -23.32 -2.21
N LYS A 52 19.54 -24.37 -3.04
CA LYS A 52 20.69 -24.78 -3.87
C LYS A 52 21.10 -23.69 -4.87
N ARG A 53 20.14 -22.92 -5.37
CA ARG A 53 20.38 -21.80 -6.30
C ARG A 53 20.71 -20.48 -5.62
N GLY A 54 20.70 -20.41 -4.28
CA GLY A 54 20.87 -19.15 -3.55
C GLY A 54 19.70 -18.17 -3.74
N GLU A 55 18.52 -18.66 -4.15
CA GLU A 55 17.32 -17.84 -4.42
C GLU A 55 16.29 -17.90 -3.29
N ALA A 56 16.59 -18.56 -2.17
CA ALA A 56 15.68 -18.67 -1.03
C ALA A 56 15.74 -17.42 -0.15
N SER A 57 14.59 -16.76 0.03
CA SER A 57 14.41 -15.68 1.01
C SER A 57 14.38 -16.24 2.45
N ASP A 58 14.67 -15.36 3.40
CA ASP A 58 14.42 -15.56 4.82
C ASP A 58 12.92 -15.62 5.14
N ILE A 59 12.08 -14.97 4.34
CA ILE A 59 10.62 -15.00 4.48
C ILE A 59 10.06 -16.28 3.87
N ARG A 60 9.25 -17.01 4.65
CA ARG A 60 8.65 -18.29 4.26
C ARG A 60 7.13 -18.31 4.42
N ILE A 61 6.49 -19.10 3.58
CA ILE A 61 5.11 -19.53 3.77
C ILE A 61 5.17 -21.02 4.05
N ASP A 62 5.01 -21.38 5.33
CA ASP A 62 5.19 -22.75 5.81
C ASP A 62 6.57 -23.30 5.39
N ASP A 63 6.61 -24.40 4.63
CA ASP A 63 7.85 -25.03 4.16
C ASP A 63 8.47 -24.32 2.95
N LEU A 64 7.79 -23.35 2.33
CA LEU A 64 8.21 -22.73 1.08
C LEU A 64 8.79 -21.32 1.30
N PRO A 65 10.10 -21.09 1.08
CA PRO A 65 10.65 -19.74 1.08
C PRO A 65 10.10 -18.93 -0.11
N LEU A 66 9.90 -17.63 0.10
CA LEU A 66 9.73 -16.70 -1.02
C LEU A 66 11.02 -16.65 -1.83
N LYS A 67 10.91 -16.22 -3.10
CA LYS A 67 12.11 -15.95 -3.90
C LYS A 67 12.81 -14.73 -3.34
N LEU A 68 14.13 -14.80 -3.17
CA LEU A 68 14.94 -13.69 -2.69
C LEU A 68 14.69 -12.44 -3.55
N ASP A 69 14.50 -11.30 -2.89
CA ASP A 69 14.15 -10.01 -3.51
C ASP A 69 12.85 -10.04 -4.34
N SER A 70 11.98 -11.04 -4.18
CA SER A 70 10.66 -11.02 -4.81
C SER A 70 9.68 -10.13 -4.07
N GLU A 71 9.94 -9.81 -2.79
CA GLU A 71 9.12 -8.90 -2.01
C GLU A 71 9.00 -7.52 -2.66
N ILE A 72 10.09 -7.01 -3.26
CA ILE A 72 10.09 -5.71 -3.96
C ILE A 72 9.37 -5.73 -5.33
N GLN A 73 8.87 -6.90 -5.75
CA GLN A 73 8.06 -7.08 -6.95
C GLN A 73 6.55 -7.02 -6.66
N ASN A 74 6.18 -6.87 -5.39
CA ASN A 74 4.83 -6.93 -4.86
C ASN A 74 4.22 -8.33 -4.95
N MET A 75 3.32 -8.64 -4.02
CA MET A 75 2.59 -9.88 -3.91
C MET A 75 1.09 -9.61 -4.07
N SER A 76 0.41 -10.55 -4.71
CA SER A 76 -1.01 -10.47 -4.98
C SER A 76 -1.68 -11.75 -4.51
N MET A 77 -2.65 -11.60 -3.61
CA MET A 77 -3.46 -12.68 -3.06
C MET A 77 -4.87 -12.58 -3.63
N HIS A 78 -5.26 -13.61 -4.39
CA HIS A 78 -6.58 -13.71 -4.99
C HIS A 78 -7.29 -14.95 -4.48
N GLY A 79 -8.53 -14.79 -3.99
CA GLY A 79 -9.34 -15.90 -3.51
C GLY A 79 -10.70 -15.44 -3.03
N THR A 80 -11.66 -16.36 -2.92
CA THR A 80 -12.97 -16.09 -2.32
C THR A 80 -12.83 -15.70 -0.84
N VAL A 81 -13.90 -15.21 -0.23
CA VAL A 81 -13.93 -14.98 1.22
C VAL A 81 -13.67 -16.33 1.93
N SER A 82 -12.99 -16.28 3.07
CA SER A 82 -12.66 -17.47 3.89
C SER A 82 -11.67 -18.48 3.29
N THR A 83 -10.92 -18.13 2.24
CA THR A 83 -9.85 -19.01 1.69
C THR A 83 -8.50 -18.89 2.40
N GLY A 84 -8.43 -18.22 3.56
CA GLY A 84 -7.19 -18.07 4.32
C GLY A 84 -6.23 -16.96 3.84
N LYS A 85 -6.70 -15.97 3.06
CA LYS A 85 -5.86 -14.81 2.65
C LYS A 85 -5.28 -14.07 3.86
N SER A 86 -6.12 -13.73 4.84
CA SER A 86 -5.69 -13.04 6.05
C SER A 86 -4.74 -13.92 6.88
N THR A 87 -5.00 -15.23 6.98
CA THR A 87 -4.08 -16.19 7.62
C THR A 87 -2.70 -16.18 6.96
N LEU A 88 -2.64 -16.16 5.63
CA LEU A 88 -1.39 -16.06 4.89
C LEU A 88 -0.67 -14.73 5.15
N MET A 89 -1.40 -13.62 5.20
CA MET A 89 -0.84 -12.31 5.57
C MET A 89 -0.25 -12.34 6.99
N ARG A 90 -0.92 -12.94 7.97
CA ARG A 90 -0.41 -13.08 9.35
C ARG A 90 0.91 -13.85 9.40
N LYS A 91 1.05 -14.93 8.63
CA LYS A 91 2.31 -15.70 8.55
C LYS A 91 3.48 -14.83 8.07
N ILE A 92 3.24 -13.96 7.09
CA ILE A 92 4.25 -13.01 6.60
C ILE A 92 4.50 -11.93 7.66
N MET A 93 3.45 -11.28 8.15
CA MET A 93 3.54 -10.21 9.16
C MET A 93 4.34 -10.63 10.39
N LYS A 94 4.12 -11.84 10.92
CA LYS A 94 4.89 -12.36 12.06
C LYS A 94 6.41 -12.30 11.81
N GLN A 95 6.85 -12.80 10.67
CA GLN A 95 8.28 -12.76 10.29
C GLN A 95 8.78 -11.33 10.08
N LEU A 96 7.95 -10.43 9.55
CA LEU A 96 8.32 -9.01 9.40
C LEU A 96 8.47 -8.32 10.75
N ARG A 97 7.67 -8.69 11.74
CA ARG A 97 7.77 -8.14 13.09
C ARG A 97 9.07 -8.60 13.74
N ASP A 98 9.38 -9.89 13.64
CA ASP A 98 10.62 -10.49 14.16
C ASP A 98 11.86 -9.87 13.50
N ARG A 99 11.77 -9.54 12.21
CA ARG A 99 12.84 -8.88 11.43
C ARG A 99 12.97 -7.37 11.72
N GLY A 100 11.98 -6.75 12.36
CA GLY A 100 11.96 -5.30 12.58
C GLY A 100 11.69 -4.48 11.31
N ASP A 101 10.98 -5.06 10.34
CA ASP A 101 10.64 -4.36 9.11
C ASP A 101 9.57 -3.28 9.36
N LEU A 102 9.61 -2.20 8.56
CA LEU A 102 8.62 -1.12 8.60
C LEU A 102 7.36 -1.55 7.85
N VAL A 103 6.20 -1.55 8.52
CA VAL A 103 4.95 -2.05 7.97
C VAL A 103 3.82 -1.02 8.11
N ILE A 104 3.07 -0.84 7.03
CA ILE A 104 1.84 -0.06 6.96
C ILE A 104 0.71 -1.02 6.61
N ILE A 105 -0.31 -1.07 7.46
CA ILE A 105 -1.39 -2.05 7.37
C ILE A 105 -2.69 -1.29 7.18
N TYR A 106 -3.36 -1.53 6.06
CA TYR A 106 -4.76 -1.21 5.89
C TYR A 106 -5.61 -2.39 6.37
N ASP A 107 -6.23 -2.22 7.53
CA ASP A 107 -6.98 -3.24 8.26
C ASP A 107 -8.47 -2.85 8.32
N LYS A 108 -9.24 -3.30 7.32
CA LYS A 108 -10.67 -3.00 7.22
C LYS A 108 -11.52 -3.79 8.22
N GLY A 109 -11.01 -4.92 8.70
CA GLY A 109 -11.71 -5.78 9.64
C GLY A 109 -11.33 -5.55 11.10
N CYS A 110 -10.38 -4.65 11.38
CA CYS A 110 -9.74 -4.51 12.69
C CYS A 110 -9.18 -5.84 13.25
N THR A 111 -8.77 -6.77 12.39
CA THR A 111 -8.34 -8.11 12.82
C THR A 111 -6.82 -8.24 12.94
N PHE A 112 -6.05 -7.40 12.24
CA PHE A 112 -4.58 -7.41 12.32
C PHE A 112 -4.11 -6.56 13.50
N ILE A 113 -4.82 -5.48 13.81
CA ILE A 113 -4.52 -4.64 14.97
C ILE A 113 -4.63 -5.41 16.29
N GLU A 114 -5.60 -6.32 16.44
CA GLU A 114 -5.77 -7.16 17.63
C GLU A 114 -4.56 -8.07 17.88
N ASP A 115 -3.97 -8.62 16.82
CA ASP A 115 -2.87 -9.58 16.93
C ASP A 115 -1.49 -8.92 17.10
N PHE A 116 -1.27 -7.76 16.46
CA PHE A 116 0.07 -7.22 16.26
C PHE A 116 0.33 -5.85 16.85
N TYR A 117 -0.70 -5.13 17.33
CA TYR A 117 -0.54 -3.77 17.82
C TYR A 117 0.20 -3.73 19.16
N ASP A 118 1.22 -2.89 19.22
CA ASP A 118 2.01 -2.62 20.41
C ASP A 118 2.02 -1.10 20.67
N GLU A 119 1.30 -0.67 21.70
CA GLU A 119 1.13 0.75 22.05
C GLU A 119 2.46 1.48 22.31
N SER A 120 3.50 0.75 22.72
CA SER A 120 4.81 1.34 23.03
C SER A 120 5.54 1.89 21.79
N ARG A 121 5.19 1.42 20.58
CA ARG A 121 5.93 1.74 19.34
C ARG A 121 5.06 1.96 18.11
N ASP A 122 3.87 1.37 18.06
CA ASP A 122 3.01 1.41 16.89
C ASP A 122 2.05 2.61 16.94
N LYS A 123 1.53 2.98 15.76
CA LYS A 123 0.59 4.09 15.60
C LYS A 123 -0.68 3.62 14.91
N VAL A 124 -1.82 4.14 15.37
CA VAL A 124 -3.15 3.84 14.80
C VAL A 124 -3.71 5.09 14.14
N LEU A 125 -4.11 5.01 12.89
CA LEU A 125 -4.85 6.06 12.18
C LEU A 125 -6.28 5.60 11.96
N ASN A 126 -7.14 6.05 12.88
CA ASN A 126 -8.58 5.91 12.80
C ASN A 126 -9.20 7.10 13.52
N ALA A 127 -9.95 7.94 12.79
CA ALA A 127 -10.48 9.19 13.34
C ALA A 127 -11.47 8.99 14.51
N LEU A 128 -12.02 7.77 14.66
CA LEU A 128 -12.94 7.41 15.74
C LEU A 128 -12.26 6.63 16.88
N ASP A 129 -10.94 6.39 16.79
CA ASP A 129 -10.16 5.69 17.82
C ASP A 129 -9.44 6.69 18.73
N ALA A 130 -9.53 6.49 20.05
CA ALA A 130 -8.91 7.37 21.05
C ALA A 130 -7.37 7.40 20.98
N ARG A 131 -6.75 6.36 20.42
CA ARG A 131 -5.29 6.23 20.20
C ARG A 131 -4.80 7.00 18.99
N CYS A 132 -5.72 7.50 18.15
CA CYS A 132 -5.35 8.22 16.93
C CYS A 132 -4.50 9.45 17.26
N PRO A 133 -3.30 9.58 16.67
CA PRO A 133 -2.41 10.67 16.96
C PRO A 133 -2.88 11.95 16.28
N THR A 134 -2.44 13.08 16.81
CA THR A 134 -2.88 14.41 16.37
C THR A 134 -2.11 14.85 15.12
N GLY A 135 -2.69 15.69 14.27
CA GLY A 135 -1.91 16.46 13.28
C GLY A 135 -1.93 16.05 11.79
N ILE A 136 -2.97 16.45 11.06
CA ILE A 136 -2.90 16.72 9.61
C ILE A 136 -2.77 18.24 9.37
N CYS A 137 -3.38 19.08 10.20
CA CYS A 137 -3.27 20.55 10.15
C CYS A 137 -2.01 21.08 10.89
N GLY A 138 -0.87 20.40 10.77
CA GLY A 138 0.41 20.89 11.31
C GLY A 138 1.12 21.89 10.37
N LYS A 139 2.09 22.66 10.88
CA LYS A 139 3.00 23.50 10.04
C LYS A 139 3.75 22.66 8.98
N SER A 140 3.86 21.35 9.20
CA SER A 140 4.45 20.35 8.31
C SER A 140 3.50 19.81 7.22
N ALA A 141 2.31 20.37 7.06
CA ALA A 141 1.48 20.11 5.88
C ALA A 141 2.33 20.37 4.62
N GLY A 142 2.25 19.43 3.68
CA GLY A 142 3.14 19.35 2.52
C GLY A 142 3.16 20.59 1.63
N THR A 143 4.02 20.60 0.62
CA THR A 143 4.00 21.64 -0.42
C THR A 143 2.65 21.66 -1.15
N ILE A 144 2.33 22.75 -1.85
CA ILE A 144 1.09 22.83 -2.65
C ILE A 144 0.93 21.64 -3.60
N SER A 145 2.01 21.19 -4.24
CA SER A 145 1.98 20.00 -5.12
C SER A 145 1.60 18.72 -4.37
N GLU A 146 1.97 18.60 -3.10
CA GLU A 146 1.58 17.46 -2.28
C GLU A 146 0.12 17.56 -1.83
N LEU A 147 -0.38 18.77 -1.59
CA LEU A 147 -1.81 19.03 -1.35
C LEU A 147 -2.67 18.72 -2.59
N GLU A 148 -2.18 19.00 -3.78
CA GLU A 148 -2.82 18.60 -5.05
C GLU A 148 -2.84 17.07 -5.23
N ASN A 149 -1.73 16.38 -4.90
CA ASN A 149 -1.70 14.92 -4.95
C ASN A 149 -2.65 14.28 -3.92
N ALA A 150 -2.73 14.87 -2.72
CA ALA A 150 -3.67 14.49 -1.68
C ALA A 150 -5.12 14.70 -2.11
N SER A 151 -5.44 15.85 -2.70
CA SER A 151 -6.80 16.19 -3.15
C SER A 151 -7.29 15.24 -4.26
N ALA A 152 -6.40 14.79 -5.15
CA ALA A 152 -6.71 13.80 -6.18
C ALA A 152 -7.15 12.44 -5.62
N THR A 153 -6.77 12.11 -4.38
CA THR A 153 -7.21 10.89 -3.68
C THR A 153 -8.45 11.14 -2.84
N LEU A 154 -8.49 12.26 -2.11
CA LEU A 154 -9.62 12.63 -1.26
C LEU A 154 -10.91 12.81 -2.10
N ILE A 155 -10.78 13.46 -3.25
CA ILE A 155 -11.83 13.74 -4.22
C ILE A 155 -11.54 12.88 -5.46
N PRO A 156 -11.95 11.61 -5.51
CA PRO A 156 -11.68 10.70 -6.63
C PRO A 156 -12.38 11.16 -7.91
N ALA A 157 -11.83 10.79 -9.07
CA ALA A 157 -12.50 11.03 -10.33
C ALA A 157 -13.69 10.08 -10.48
N SER A 158 -14.86 10.61 -10.84
CA SER A 158 -16.03 9.80 -11.19
C SER A 158 -15.95 9.38 -12.66
N SER A 159 -16.47 8.20 -12.99
CA SER A 159 -16.51 7.72 -14.39
C SER A 159 -17.79 8.23 -15.04
N GLY A 160 -17.67 9.06 -16.09
CA GLY A 160 -18.82 9.57 -16.85
C GLY A 160 -19.30 10.96 -16.41
N GLU A 161 -18.75 11.53 -15.34
CA GLU A 161 -18.96 12.94 -14.98
C GLU A 161 -17.88 13.82 -15.61
N ASP A 162 -18.23 15.08 -15.84
CA ASP A 162 -17.30 16.10 -16.34
C ASP A 162 -16.14 16.32 -15.32
N PRO A 163 -14.87 16.11 -15.73
CA PRO A 163 -13.71 16.33 -14.87
C PRO A 163 -13.62 17.73 -14.26
N PHE A 164 -14.28 18.72 -14.85
CA PHE A 164 -14.35 20.10 -14.35
C PHE A 164 -14.77 20.15 -12.88
N TRP A 165 -15.78 19.39 -12.48
CA TRP A 165 -16.35 19.50 -11.12
C TRP A 165 -15.39 19.01 -10.05
N GLN A 166 -14.84 17.80 -10.22
CA GLN A 166 -13.85 17.27 -9.27
C GLN A 166 -12.53 18.03 -9.37
N GLY A 167 -12.11 18.45 -10.57
CA GLY A 167 -10.93 19.29 -10.77
C GLY A 167 -11.01 20.59 -10.00
N SER A 168 -12.13 21.30 -10.14
CA SER A 168 -12.38 22.57 -9.44
C SER A 168 -12.42 22.39 -7.92
N ALA A 169 -13.10 21.34 -7.44
CA ALA A 169 -13.13 21.03 -6.01
C ALA A 169 -11.73 20.71 -5.45
N ARG A 170 -10.90 19.98 -6.21
CA ARG A 170 -9.50 19.69 -5.83
C ARG A 170 -8.65 20.97 -5.74
N THR A 171 -8.82 21.90 -6.67
CA THR A 171 -8.12 23.19 -6.65
C THR A 171 -8.52 24.01 -5.43
N ILE A 172 -9.83 24.16 -5.16
CA ILE A 172 -10.32 24.86 -3.96
C ILE A 172 -9.77 24.21 -2.68
N PHE A 173 -9.75 22.88 -2.60
CA PHE A 173 -9.20 22.17 -1.46
C PHE A 173 -7.70 22.43 -1.26
N ALA A 174 -6.90 22.31 -2.32
CA ALA A 174 -5.45 22.45 -2.24
C ALA A 174 -5.02 23.89 -1.88
N GLU A 175 -5.60 24.88 -2.54
CA GLU A 175 -5.35 26.30 -2.26
C GLU A 175 -5.85 26.70 -0.87
N GLY A 176 -7.04 26.22 -0.48
CA GLY A 176 -7.59 26.45 0.84
C GLY A 176 -6.72 25.84 1.94
N ALA A 177 -6.18 24.64 1.70
CA ALA A 177 -5.27 23.98 2.63
C ALA A 177 -3.93 24.72 2.74
N GLU A 178 -3.38 25.23 1.64
CA GLU A 178 -2.14 26.03 1.65
C GLU A 178 -2.33 27.36 2.39
N ARG A 179 -3.47 28.03 2.21
CA ARG A 179 -3.85 29.22 3.01
C ARG A 179 -3.94 28.88 4.50
N MET A 180 -4.68 27.83 4.83
CA MET A 180 -4.88 27.38 6.22
C MET A 180 -3.57 26.94 6.88
N ARG A 181 -2.59 26.44 6.12
CA ARG A 181 -1.26 26.08 6.65
C ARG A 181 -0.56 27.26 7.31
N ARG A 182 -0.73 28.47 6.76
CA ARG A 182 -0.12 29.72 7.23
C ARG A 182 -0.91 30.40 8.35
N ASP A 183 -2.14 29.95 8.61
CA ASP A 183 -3.00 30.45 9.67
C ASP A 183 -2.48 29.95 11.04
N GLU A 184 -2.36 30.86 12.00
CA GLU A 184 -1.89 30.56 13.36
C GLU A 184 -2.95 29.83 14.19
N ASP A 185 -4.23 30.14 13.94
CA ASP A 185 -5.43 29.53 14.54
C ASP A 185 -6.00 28.44 13.60
N ARG A 186 -5.13 27.71 12.92
CA ARG A 186 -5.60 26.61 12.06
C ARG A 186 -6.17 25.46 12.89
N SER A 187 -7.35 24.99 12.47
CA SER A 187 -8.00 23.79 13.01
C SER A 187 -8.84 23.13 11.92
N TYR A 188 -9.15 21.84 12.09
CA TYR A 188 -10.08 21.16 11.18
C TYR A 188 -11.46 21.83 11.14
N ASN A 189 -11.93 22.33 12.29
CA ASN A 189 -13.22 23.01 12.36
C ASN A 189 -13.21 24.30 11.54
N LYS A 190 -12.19 25.16 11.74
CA LYS A 190 -12.02 26.38 10.96
C LYS A 190 -11.88 26.08 9.47
N PHE A 191 -11.06 25.09 9.10
CA PHE A 191 -10.88 24.67 7.72
C PHE A 191 -12.17 24.22 7.05
N LEU A 192 -12.95 23.36 7.72
CA LEU A 192 -14.22 22.88 7.20
C LEU A 192 -15.27 23.98 7.11
N ARG A 193 -15.35 24.85 8.12
CA ARG A 193 -16.25 26.00 8.09
C ARG A 193 -15.92 26.92 6.92
N THR A 194 -14.64 27.23 6.71
CA THR A 194 -14.17 28.07 5.61
C THR A 194 -14.48 27.45 4.24
N LEU A 195 -14.28 26.15 4.04
CA LEU A 195 -14.53 25.56 2.72
C LEU A 195 -16.01 25.31 2.44
N LEU A 196 -16.79 24.95 3.46
CA LEU A 196 -18.12 24.34 3.26
C LEU A 196 -19.28 25.25 3.71
N ALA A 197 -19.07 26.15 4.66
CA ALA A 197 -20.18 26.81 5.36
C ALA A 197 -20.22 28.34 5.20
N ILE A 198 -19.08 29.02 5.07
CA ILE A 198 -19.08 30.49 4.91
C ILE A 198 -19.72 30.92 3.59
N GLN A 199 -20.16 32.18 3.55
CA GLN A 199 -20.72 32.76 2.33
C GLN A 199 -19.69 32.76 1.19
N LEU A 200 -20.15 32.69 -0.06
CA LEU A 200 -19.27 32.63 -1.23
C LEU A 200 -18.33 33.83 -1.30
N ASP A 201 -18.81 35.02 -0.95
CA ASP A 201 -18.02 36.25 -0.92
C ASP A 201 -16.85 36.15 0.05
N GLN A 202 -17.08 35.57 1.23
CA GLN A 202 -16.06 35.34 2.23
C GLN A 202 -15.05 34.28 1.78
N LEU A 203 -15.53 33.20 1.13
CA LEU A 203 -14.65 32.18 0.54
C LEU A 203 -13.79 32.77 -0.58
N ARG A 204 -14.35 33.67 -1.40
CA ARG A 204 -13.63 34.38 -2.46
C ARG A 204 -12.54 35.26 -1.87
N THR A 205 -12.83 36.03 -0.82
CA THR A 205 -11.81 36.80 -0.10
C THR A 205 -10.73 35.90 0.47
N PHE A 206 -11.11 34.77 1.07
CA PHE A 206 -10.15 33.79 1.60
C PHE A 206 -9.24 33.18 0.52
N LEU A 207 -9.72 33.02 -0.73
CA LEU A 207 -8.97 32.46 -1.86
C LEU A 207 -8.40 33.52 -2.82
N ALA A 208 -8.53 34.81 -2.51
CA ALA A 208 -8.20 35.90 -3.43
C ALA A 208 -6.71 35.88 -3.86
N GLY A 209 -6.43 35.87 -5.16
CA GLY A 209 -5.06 35.79 -5.68
C GLY A 209 -4.50 34.37 -5.79
N THR A 210 -5.34 33.35 -5.62
CA THR A 210 -5.01 31.94 -5.93
C THR A 210 -5.70 31.51 -7.23
N PRO A 211 -5.24 30.45 -7.92
CA PRO A 211 -5.98 29.85 -9.02
C PRO A 211 -7.44 29.47 -8.70
N ALA A 212 -7.78 29.25 -7.43
CA ALA A 212 -9.13 28.92 -7.00
C ALA A 212 -10.10 30.12 -6.98
N SER A 213 -9.61 31.37 -7.06
CA SER A 213 -10.46 32.56 -6.92
C SER A 213 -11.49 32.69 -8.05
N THR A 214 -11.16 32.23 -9.26
CA THR A 214 -12.06 32.24 -10.42
C THR A 214 -13.18 31.23 -10.31
N LEU A 215 -12.99 30.16 -9.53
CA LEU A 215 -13.95 29.07 -9.31
C LEU A 215 -15.05 29.43 -8.29
N VAL A 216 -14.84 30.52 -7.55
CA VAL A 216 -15.75 31.05 -6.53
C VAL A 216 -16.14 32.51 -6.82
N ASP A 217 -16.04 32.94 -8.08
CA ASP A 217 -16.40 34.30 -8.47
C ASP A 217 -17.93 34.52 -8.39
N GLY A 218 -18.34 35.70 -7.95
CA GLY A 218 -19.77 36.04 -7.80
C GLY A 218 -20.55 36.03 -9.11
N LYS A 219 -19.86 36.20 -10.26
CA LYS A 219 -20.50 36.08 -11.58
C LYS A 219 -20.92 34.66 -11.95
N ILE A 220 -20.40 33.65 -11.24
CA ILE A 220 -20.65 32.22 -11.50
C ILE A 220 -21.23 31.51 -10.28
N GLU A 221 -22.06 32.20 -9.50
CA GLU A 221 -22.56 31.73 -8.20
C GLU A 221 -23.14 30.31 -8.24
N LYS A 222 -24.03 30.01 -9.20
CA LYS A 222 -24.63 28.65 -9.36
C LYS A 222 -23.57 27.57 -9.60
N THR A 223 -22.54 27.86 -10.39
CA THR A 223 -21.41 26.96 -10.65
C THR A 223 -20.58 26.78 -9.39
N ALA A 224 -20.28 27.87 -8.66
CA ALA A 224 -19.52 27.82 -7.41
C ALA A 224 -20.22 27.00 -6.32
N ILE A 225 -21.55 27.14 -6.19
CA ILE A 225 -22.38 26.30 -5.31
C ILE A 225 -22.27 24.82 -5.70
N SER A 226 -22.32 24.53 -7.01
CA SER A 226 -22.22 23.15 -7.51
C SER A 226 -20.84 22.54 -7.23
N ILE A 227 -19.76 23.29 -7.42
CA ILE A 227 -18.39 22.87 -7.07
C ILE A 227 -18.28 22.62 -5.57
N ARG A 228 -18.84 23.51 -4.73
CA ARG A 228 -18.85 23.36 -3.27
C ARG A 228 -19.63 22.12 -2.82
N SER A 229 -20.72 21.77 -3.50
CA SER A 229 -21.44 20.51 -3.25
C SER A 229 -20.56 19.28 -3.50
N VAL A 230 -19.80 19.27 -4.58
CA VAL A 230 -18.82 18.20 -4.86
C VAL A 230 -17.72 18.16 -3.80
N LEU A 231 -17.18 19.32 -3.42
CA LEU A 231 -16.20 19.44 -2.33
C LEU A 231 -16.75 18.85 -1.02
N THR A 232 -17.98 19.22 -0.67
CA THR A 232 -18.68 18.78 0.55
C THR A 232 -18.82 17.26 0.61
N ASN A 233 -19.16 16.61 -0.50
CA ASN A 233 -19.37 15.15 -0.54
C ASN A 233 -18.17 14.34 -0.04
N TYR A 234 -16.96 14.83 -0.28
CA TYR A 234 -15.72 14.14 0.09
C TYR A 234 -15.05 14.74 1.32
N VAL A 235 -14.94 16.07 1.39
CA VAL A 235 -14.20 16.76 2.45
C VAL A 235 -14.92 16.68 3.80
N LYS A 236 -16.25 16.44 3.82
CA LYS A 236 -16.99 16.24 5.07
C LYS A 236 -16.42 15.12 5.95
N ALA A 237 -15.72 14.13 5.38
CA ALA A 237 -15.08 13.08 6.17
C ALA A 237 -14.02 13.64 7.14
N MET A 238 -13.38 14.78 6.83
CA MET A 238 -12.44 15.42 7.75
C MET A 238 -13.09 15.93 9.04
N ARG A 239 -14.44 15.98 9.14
CA ARG A 239 -15.12 16.33 10.39
C ARG A 239 -14.80 15.37 11.52
N TYR A 240 -14.50 14.11 11.20
CA TYR A 240 -14.12 13.12 12.20
C TYR A 240 -12.74 13.39 12.81
N LEU A 241 -11.95 14.29 12.21
CA LEU A 241 -10.69 14.75 12.78
C LEU A 241 -10.90 15.96 13.72
N GLN A 242 -12.10 16.51 13.82
CA GLN A 242 -12.37 17.58 14.79
C GLN A 242 -12.25 17.01 16.21
N GLY A 243 -11.53 17.72 17.09
CA GLY A 243 -11.30 17.29 18.46
C GLY A 243 -10.21 16.22 18.65
N ILE A 244 -9.55 15.78 17.56
CA ILE A 244 -8.36 14.92 17.68
C ILE A 244 -7.19 15.69 18.29
N ASP A 245 -7.07 16.98 17.97
CA ASP A 245 -5.99 17.85 18.45
C ASP A 245 -6.20 18.16 19.93
N ARG A 246 -5.54 17.36 20.78
CA ARG A 246 -5.53 17.54 22.25
C ARG A 246 -4.24 18.22 22.69
N PRO A 247 -4.30 19.25 23.57
CA PRO A 247 -3.11 19.84 24.17
C PRO A 247 -2.22 18.77 24.81
N GLY A 248 -0.90 18.88 24.61
CA GLY A 248 0.08 17.97 25.20
C GLY A 248 0.34 16.66 24.46
N ARG A 249 -0.39 16.33 23.38
CA ARG A 249 -0.05 15.18 22.52
C ARG A 249 0.96 15.57 21.43
N GLU A 250 1.92 14.69 21.20
CA GLU A 250 2.88 14.82 20.10
C GLU A 250 2.16 14.85 18.74
N LYS A 251 2.57 15.79 17.89
CA LYS A 251 2.05 15.90 16.52
C LYS A 251 2.66 14.78 15.68
N PHE A 252 1.80 14.10 14.94
CA PHE A 252 2.17 12.99 14.08
C PHE A 252 1.88 13.33 12.63
N THR A 253 2.88 13.20 11.77
CA THR A 253 2.64 13.10 10.32
C THR A 253 3.21 11.79 9.80
N ILE A 254 2.48 11.16 8.87
CA ILE A 254 2.95 9.93 8.20
C ILE A 254 4.33 10.16 7.57
N ARG A 255 4.58 11.37 7.05
CA ARG A 255 5.86 11.74 6.45
C ARG A 255 7.00 11.70 7.46
N GLU A 256 6.87 12.42 8.57
CA GLU A 256 7.91 12.48 9.60
C GLU A 256 8.12 11.12 10.23
N TRP A 257 7.02 10.40 10.49
CA TRP A 257 7.07 9.01 10.94
C TRP A 257 7.87 8.15 9.96
N MET A 258 7.58 8.15 8.66
CA MET A 258 8.34 7.36 7.69
C MET A 258 9.82 7.75 7.58
N LYS A 259 10.16 9.03 7.78
CA LYS A 259 11.56 9.51 7.76
C LYS A 259 12.33 9.10 9.01
N GLY A 260 11.68 9.02 10.17
CA GLY A 260 12.30 8.68 11.44
C GLY A 260 12.69 7.20 11.58
N GLN A 261 12.25 6.33 10.67
CA GLN A 261 12.40 4.87 10.77
C GLN A 261 13.66 4.38 10.03
N ALA A 262 14.83 4.86 10.50
CA ALA A 262 16.13 4.48 9.95
C ALA A 262 16.73 3.23 10.63
N ASP A 263 16.38 2.96 11.88
CA ASP A 263 16.86 1.82 12.67
C ASP A 263 15.85 0.67 12.62
N LYS A 264 16.22 -0.43 11.94
CA LYS A 264 15.37 -1.62 11.80
C LYS A 264 15.04 -2.28 13.14
N SER A 265 15.85 -2.11 14.18
CA SER A 265 15.63 -2.81 15.46
C SER A 265 14.43 -2.28 16.27
N LYS A 266 13.89 -1.10 15.93
CA LYS A 266 12.84 -0.42 16.70
C LYS A 266 11.69 0.10 15.83
N ASN A 267 11.52 -0.44 14.62
CA ASN A 267 10.50 0.09 13.74
C ASN A 267 9.08 -0.16 14.28
N GLY A 268 8.33 0.93 14.49
CA GLY A 268 6.90 0.86 14.76
C GLY A 268 6.13 0.53 13.49
N TRP A 269 4.94 -0.05 13.63
CA TRP A 269 4.00 -0.27 12.54
C TRP A 269 2.91 0.80 12.53
N LEU A 270 2.39 1.10 11.34
CA LEU A 270 1.29 2.02 11.15
C LEU A 270 0.03 1.25 10.76
N PHE A 271 -0.94 1.22 11.67
CA PHE A 271 -2.24 0.63 11.45
C PHE A 271 -3.20 1.70 10.96
N ILE A 272 -3.71 1.55 9.74
CA ILE A 272 -4.78 2.36 9.19
C ILE A 272 -6.03 1.49 9.22
N THR A 273 -6.84 1.67 10.25
CA THR A 273 -7.97 0.78 10.50
C THR A 273 -9.29 1.40 10.05
N SER A 274 -10.25 0.53 9.81
CA SER A 274 -11.65 0.87 9.64
C SER A 274 -12.45 -0.21 10.33
N ASP A 275 -13.53 0.16 11.02
CA ASP A 275 -14.58 -0.81 11.32
C ASP A 275 -15.60 -0.84 10.18
N GLU A 276 -16.42 -1.90 10.13
CA GLU A 276 -17.44 -2.10 9.08
C GLU A 276 -18.57 -1.06 9.14
N GLN A 277 -18.91 -0.59 10.35
CA GLN A 277 -20.02 0.35 10.58
C GLN A 277 -19.70 1.74 10.03
N ASN A 278 -18.45 2.19 10.17
CA ASN A 278 -18.00 3.54 9.87
C ASN A 278 -17.21 3.62 8.56
N HIS A 279 -17.00 2.49 7.86
CA HIS A 279 -16.11 2.41 6.70
C HIS A 279 -16.41 3.45 5.63
N GLU A 280 -17.66 3.53 5.15
CA GLU A 280 -18.00 4.46 4.06
C GLU A 280 -17.83 5.93 4.47
N SER A 281 -18.00 6.23 5.76
CA SER A 281 -17.76 7.57 6.31
C SER A 281 -16.27 7.93 6.37
N LEU A 282 -15.41 6.97 6.72
CA LEU A 282 -13.97 7.18 6.92
C LEU A 282 -13.14 6.90 5.66
N LYS A 283 -13.69 6.21 4.67
CA LYS A 283 -13.04 5.82 3.42
C LYS A 283 -12.28 6.94 2.71
N PRO A 284 -12.78 8.19 2.62
CA PRO A 284 -12.00 9.29 2.04
C PRO A 284 -10.71 9.59 2.83
N LEU A 285 -10.77 9.56 4.16
CA LEU A 285 -9.62 9.77 5.05
C LEU A 285 -8.62 8.61 4.99
N ILE A 286 -9.11 7.37 5.06
CA ILE A 286 -8.29 6.16 4.96
C ILE A 286 -7.51 6.17 3.64
N SER A 287 -8.21 6.45 2.54
CA SER A 287 -7.60 6.51 1.21
C SER A 287 -6.55 7.62 1.13
N LEU A 288 -6.83 8.78 1.74
CA LEU A 288 -5.90 9.90 1.84
C LEU A 288 -4.63 9.51 2.61
N TRP A 289 -4.74 8.91 3.80
CA TRP A 289 -3.58 8.47 4.59
C TRP A 289 -2.70 7.46 3.84
N LEU A 290 -3.32 6.47 3.20
CA LEU A 290 -2.61 5.51 2.37
C LEU A 290 -1.88 6.18 1.21
N SER A 291 -2.48 7.20 0.59
CA SER A 291 -1.86 7.98 -0.49
C SER A 291 -0.70 8.85 -0.02
N ILE A 292 -0.79 9.42 1.19
CA ILE A 292 0.30 10.17 1.81
C ILE A 292 1.48 9.25 2.13
N ALA A 293 1.23 8.06 2.69
CA ALA A 293 2.27 7.05 2.93
C ALA A 293 2.96 6.62 1.63
N ALA A 294 2.14 6.31 0.63
CA ALA A 294 2.55 6.00 -0.73
C ALA A 294 3.47 7.08 -1.34
N THR A 295 3.04 8.34 -1.28
CA THR A 295 3.79 9.48 -1.85
C THR A 295 5.07 9.76 -1.05
N SER A 296 5.01 9.61 0.27
CA SER A 296 6.18 9.75 1.14
C SER A 296 7.25 8.71 0.81
N LEU A 297 6.86 7.46 0.54
CA LEU A 297 7.79 6.43 0.04
C LEU A 297 8.47 6.85 -1.27
N LEU A 298 7.72 7.44 -2.20
CA LEU A 298 8.27 7.91 -3.47
C LEU A 298 9.26 9.07 -3.29
N ALA A 299 9.01 9.95 -2.32
CA ALA A 299 9.85 11.10 -2.04
C ALA A 299 11.20 10.71 -1.39
N MET A 300 11.27 9.57 -0.70
CA MET A 300 12.51 9.08 -0.05
C MET A 300 13.59 8.53 -1.01
N GLY A 301 13.37 8.61 -2.33
CA GLY A 301 14.32 8.14 -3.34
C GLY A 301 14.47 6.60 -3.44
N PRO A 302 15.14 6.11 -4.50
CA PRO A 302 15.37 4.67 -4.70
C PRO A 302 16.40 4.13 -3.71
N ASN A 303 16.07 3.06 -2.99
CA ASN A 303 17.01 2.35 -2.11
C ASN A 303 16.72 0.85 -2.12
N ARG A 304 17.60 0.04 -2.74
CA ARG A 304 17.48 -1.42 -2.89
C ARG A 304 17.49 -2.19 -1.57
N GLN A 305 17.95 -1.59 -0.48
CA GLN A 305 18.02 -2.20 0.86
C GLN A 305 16.84 -1.80 1.75
N ARG A 306 16.08 -0.77 1.35
CA ARG A 306 14.87 -0.35 2.05
C ARG A 306 13.77 -1.36 1.78
N ARG A 307 13.10 -1.80 2.85
CA ARG A 307 11.88 -2.60 2.81
C ARG A 307 10.82 -1.86 3.58
N VAL A 308 9.83 -1.31 2.86
CA VAL A 308 8.60 -0.80 3.46
C VAL A 308 7.46 -1.65 2.96
N TRP A 309 6.76 -2.27 3.89
CA TRP A 309 5.67 -3.17 3.59
C TRP A 309 4.33 -2.45 3.63
N PHE A 310 3.52 -2.67 2.61
CA PHE A 310 2.13 -2.21 2.58
C PHE A 310 1.22 -3.43 2.49
N PHE A 311 0.43 -3.68 3.53
CA PHE A 311 -0.60 -4.71 3.51
C PHE A 311 -1.96 -4.06 3.26
N TYR A 312 -2.63 -4.49 2.19
CA TYR A 312 -3.99 -4.07 1.88
C TYR A 312 -4.92 -5.27 2.01
N ASP A 313 -5.69 -5.32 3.10
CA ASP A 313 -6.63 -6.41 3.38
C ASP A 313 -7.72 -6.53 2.29
N GLU A 314 -8.41 -5.41 2.02
CA GLU A 314 -9.43 -5.34 0.97
C GLU A 314 -9.26 -4.09 0.10
N LEU A 315 -8.37 -4.18 -0.90
CA LEU A 315 -8.05 -3.04 -1.75
C LEU A 315 -9.27 -2.44 -2.48
N ALA A 316 -10.26 -3.27 -2.80
CA ALA A 316 -11.45 -2.87 -3.54
C ALA A 316 -12.42 -1.97 -2.75
N SER A 317 -12.29 -1.91 -1.42
CA SER A 317 -13.17 -1.09 -0.59
C SER A 317 -12.73 0.38 -0.52
N LEU A 318 -11.52 0.71 -0.97
CA LEU A 318 -10.96 2.07 -0.96
C LEU A 318 -11.43 2.93 -2.14
N HIS A 319 -11.24 4.24 -2.03
CA HIS A 319 -11.25 5.08 -3.23
C HIS A 319 -10.10 4.71 -4.16
N LYS A 320 -10.23 5.06 -5.44
CA LYS A 320 -9.16 4.87 -6.42
C LYS A 320 -7.92 5.64 -5.96
N LEU A 321 -6.85 4.92 -5.65
CA LEU A 321 -5.55 5.46 -5.27
C LEU A 321 -4.72 5.78 -6.54
N PRO A 322 -4.59 7.05 -6.97
CA PRO A 322 -3.91 7.38 -8.23
C PRO A 322 -2.40 7.11 -8.19
N THR A 323 -1.81 7.16 -6.99
CA THR A 323 -0.38 6.97 -6.72
C THR A 323 0.02 5.49 -6.73
N LEU A 324 -0.89 4.58 -6.37
CA LEU A 324 -0.63 3.15 -6.23
C LEU A 324 0.04 2.50 -7.48
N PRO A 325 -0.45 2.71 -8.73
CA PRO A 325 0.22 2.16 -9.90
C PRO A 325 1.64 2.70 -10.12
N ARG A 326 1.95 3.91 -9.65
CA ARG A 326 3.32 4.48 -9.75
C ARG A 326 4.28 3.77 -8.81
N ILE A 327 3.81 3.38 -7.62
CA ILE A 327 4.65 2.73 -6.60
C ILE A 327 4.94 1.28 -6.99
N PHE A 328 3.95 0.56 -7.52
CA PHE A 328 4.18 -0.80 -8.03
C PHE A 328 5.19 -0.86 -9.19
N ARG A 329 5.39 0.23 -9.92
CA ARG A 329 6.43 0.32 -10.96
C ARG A 329 7.83 0.51 -10.38
N ARG A 330 7.96 1.08 -9.18
CA ARG A 330 9.25 1.30 -8.52
C ARG A 330 9.64 0.06 -7.70
N ARG A 331 10.27 -0.90 -8.37
CA ARG A 331 10.76 -2.19 -7.83
C ARG A 331 11.98 -2.08 -6.92
N VAL A 332 12.17 -0.97 -6.21
CA VAL A 332 13.44 -0.69 -5.53
C VAL A 332 13.28 -0.64 -4.01
N SER A 333 12.10 -0.30 -3.48
CA SER A 333 11.94 -0.08 -2.02
C SER A 333 10.58 -0.46 -1.42
N LEU A 334 9.62 -0.88 -2.25
CA LEU A 334 8.26 -1.22 -1.82
C LEU A 334 8.06 -2.73 -1.87
N ALA A 335 7.57 -3.32 -0.78
CA ALA A 335 6.92 -4.62 -0.80
C ALA A 335 5.43 -4.47 -0.49
N ALA A 336 4.57 -4.47 -1.50
CA ALA A 336 3.12 -4.44 -1.28
C ALA A 336 2.51 -5.84 -1.33
N VAL A 337 1.69 -6.18 -0.35
CA VAL A 337 0.84 -7.36 -0.32
C VAL A 337 -0.59 -6.92 -0.52
N LEU A 338 -1.18 -7.31 -1.65
CA LEU A 338 -2.53 -6.92 -2.04
C LEU A 338 -3.48 -8.10 -1.90
N SER A 339 -4.56 -7.95 -1.13
CA SER A 339 -5.65 -8.92 -1.06
C SER A 339 -6.94 -8.31 -1.65
N TRP A 340 -7.68 -9.15 -2.40
CA TRP A 340 -9.04 -8.84 -2.82
C TRP A 340 -9.87 -10.12 -3.03
N ALA A 341 -11.20 -9.99 -2.88
CA ALA A 341 -12.15 -11.07 -3.14
C ALA A 341 -12.47 -11.21 -4.64
N SER A 342 -12.68 -12.44 -5.12
CA SER A 342 -13.01 -12.73 -6.53
C SER A 342 -14.28 -12.03 -7.04
N ARG A 343 -15.28 -11.77 -6.17
CA ARG A 343 -16.48 -10.98 -6.51
C ARG A 343 -16.15 -9.54 -6.93
N ALA A 344 -15.03 -8.97 -6.48
CA ALA A 344 -14.58 -7.62 -6.84
C ALA A 344 -13.82 -7.56 -8.20
N SER A 345 -13.60 -8.70 -8.87
CA SER A 345 -12.78 -8.79 -10.09
C SER A 345 -13.30 -7.98 -11.29
N HIS A 346 -14.62 -7.73 -11.37
CA HIS A 346 -15.21 -6.89 -12.43
C HIS A 346 -14.72 -5.43 -12.35
N SER A 347 -14.48 -4.90 -11.15
CA SER A 347 -13.94 -3.55 -10.94
C SER A 347 -12.46 -3.44 -11.38
N TRP A 348 -11.71 -4.54 -11.26
CA TRP A 348 -10.27 -4.60 -11.54
C TRP A 348 -9.90 -4.73 -13.03
N LYS A 349 -10.81 -5.19 -13.90
CA LYS A 349 -10.56 -5.28 -15.36
C LYS A 349 -10.10 -3.93 -15.95
N LYS A 350 -10.52 -2.79 -15.37
CA LYS A 350 -10.08 -1.45 -15.80
C LYS A 350 -8.63 -1.11 -15.43
N PHE A 351 -8.03 -1.76 -14.42
CA PHE A 351 -6.67 -1.48 -13.95
C PHE A 351 -5.60 -2.25 -14.75
N THR A 352 -5.92 -3.47 -15.20
CA THR A 352 -5.02 -4.35 -15.97
C THR A 352 -5.18 -4.23 -17.48
N ALA A 353 -6.30 -3.68 -17.99
CA ALA A 353 -6.59 -3.59 -19.42
C ALA A 353 -5.60 -2.74 -20.25
N ARG A 354 -4.75 -1.90 -19.63
CA ARG A 354 -3.70 -1.16 -20.37
C ARG A 354 -2.45 -1.98 -20.71
N LYS A 355 -2.33 -3.23 -20.26
CA LYS A 355 -1.13 -4.08 -20.51
C LYS A 355 -1.31 -5.17 -21.57
N ARG A 356 -2.50 -5.35 -22.15
CA ARG A 356 -2.77 -6.45 -23.11
C ARG A 356 -2.71 -6.08 -24.60
N ARG A 357 -2.32 -4.86 -24.98
CA ARG A 357 -2.29 -4.45 -26.41
C ARG A 357 -0.93 -4.20 -27.05
N ARG A 358 0.20 -4.39 -26.36
CA ARG A 358 1.53 -4.32 -27.00
C ARG A 358 2.51 -5.30 -26.38
N ARG A 359 2.59 -6.49 -26.98
CA ARG A 359 3.71 -7.45 -27.06
C ARG A 359 3.17 -8.85 -27.35
N CYS A 360 2.52 -8.99 -28.49
CA CYS A 360 2.76 -10.15 -29.36
C CYS A 360 3.54 -9.56 -30.53
N LEU A 361 4.83 -9.83 -30.60
CA LEU A 361 5.69 -9.74 -31.79
C LEU A 361 7.02 -10.41 -31.39
N THR A 362 7.10 -11.68 -31.79
CA THR A 362 8.27 -12.39 -32.35
C THR A 362 9.62 -12.43 -31.59
N CYS A 363 10.16 -13.67 -31.59
CA CYS A 363 11.45 -14.19 -31.13
C CYS A 363 11.56 -14.51 -29.63
#